data_AF-A0A3D2WE28-F1
#
_entry.id   AF-A0A3D2WE28-F1
#
_cell.length_a   1.000
_cell.length_b   1.000
_cell.length_c   1.000
_cell.angle_alpha   90.00
_cell.angle_beta   90.00
_cell.angle_gamma   90.00
#
_symmetry.space_group_name_H-M   'P 1'
#
loop_
_entity.id
_entity.type
_entity.pdbx_description
1 polymer ?
#
loop_
_entity_poly.entity_id
_entity_poly.type
_entity_poly.pdbx_seq_one_letter_code
_entity_poly.pdbx_strand_id
1 'polypeptide(L)' 'MLRILHGSDLQMGRPFRPRAAKALRQLAFELDPNLIVISGDLTQRAKVHEFQAAWKLLEELPQVPIVVTPG' A
#
# COMPACT_ATOMS: atom_id res chain seq x y z
N MET A 1 -9.10 -3.84 20.85
CA MET A 1 -8.95 -5.07 20.04
C MET A 1 -7.95 -4.78 18.94
N LEU A 2 -7.02 -5.68 18.67
CA LEU A 2 -6.01 -5.50 17.61
C LEU A 2 -6.69 -5.57 16.24
N ARG A 3 -6.46 -4.57 15.38
CA ARG A 3 -6.95 -4.52 13.99
C ARG A 3 -5.77 -4.44 13.03
N ILE A 4 -5.73 -5.34 12.06
CA ILE A 4 -4.70 -5.38 11.01
C ILE A 4 -5.39 -5.11 9.67
N LEU A 5 -4.89 -4.13 8.92
CA LEU A 5 -5.27 -3.91 7.53
C LEU A 5 -4.26 -4.64 6.65
N HIS A 6 -4.72 -5.67 5.93
CA HIS A 6 -3.87 -6.46 5.05
C HIS A 6 -4.26 -6.23 3.59
N GLY A 7 -3.28 -5.82 2.77
CA GLY A 7 -3.39 -5.70 1.33
C GLY A 7 -2.26 -6.44 0.61
N SER A 8 -2.41 -6.59 -0.70
CA SER A 8 -1.41 -7.15 -1.60
C SER A 8 -1.48 -6.44 -2.96
N ASP A 9 -0.51 -6.71 -3.84
CA ASP A 9 -0.62 -6.39 -5.26
C ASP A 9 -0.89 -4.91 -5.58
N LEU A 10 -0.10 -3.99 -5.00
CA LEU A 10 -0.21 -2.58 -5.33
C LEU A 10 0.06 -2.32 -6.82
N GLN A 11 0.93 -3.14 -7.42
CA GLN A 11 1.27 -3.16 -8.84
C GLN A 11 1.52 -1.76 -9.40
N MET A 12 2.29 -0.93 -8.68
CA MET A 12 2.62 0.42 -9.13
C MET A 12 3.33 0.40 -10.48
N GLY A 13 2.74 1.04 -11.48
CA GLY A 13 3.22 0.99 -12.87
C GLY A 13 2.04 0.90 -13.84
N ARG A 14 2.30 0.98 -15.15
CA ARG A 14 1.21 0.94 -16.15
C ARG A 14 0.78 -0.52 -16.44
N PRO A 15 -0.53 -0.82 -16.48
CA PRO A 15 -1.66 0.08 -16.20
C PRO A 15 -1.96 0.24 -14.70
N PHE A 16 -1.86 1.46 -14.18
CA PHE A 16 -2.14 1.74 -12.77
C PHE A 16 -3.62 2.05 -12.57
N ARG A 17 -4.19 1.69 -11.41
CA ARG A 17 -5.57 2.04 -11.02
C ARG A 17 -5.58 3.05 -9.85
N PRO A 18 -5.49 4.37 -10.12
CA PRO A 18 -5.47 5.40 -9.06
C PRO A 18 -6.64 5.34 -8.08
N ARG A 19 -7.82 4.91 -8.57
CA ARG A 19 -9.03 4.77 -7.73
C ARG A 19 -8.86 3.72 -6.63
N ALA A 20 -8.13 2.63 -6.89
CA ALA A 20 -7.88 1.58 -5.90
C ALA A 20 -6.96 2.08 -4.79
N ALA A 21 -5.87 2.77 -5.13
CA ALA A 21 -4.97 3.37 -4.16
C ALA A 21 -5.68 4.43 -3.29
N LYS A 22 -6.52 5.28 -3.89
CA LYS A 22 -7.33 6.24 -3.14
C LYS A 22 -8.29 5.55 -2.18
N ALA A 23 -8.95 4.48 -2.61
CA ALA A 23 -9.87 3.72 -1.77
C ALA A 23 -9.15 3.01 -0.62
N LEU A 24 -7.97 2.41 -0.87
CA LEU A 24 -7.14 1.81 0.18
C LEU A 24 -6.76 2.84 1.25
N ARG A 25 -6.30 4.03 0.83
CA ARG A 25 -5.97 5.11 1.75
C ARG A 25 -7.18 5.53 2.58
N GLN A 26 -8.33 5.77 1.94
CA GLN A 26 -9.55 6.15 2.64
C GLN A 26 -9.96 5.08 3.67
N LEU A 27 -9.97 3.81 3.25
CA LEU A 27 -10.28 2.68 4.12
C LEU A 27 -9.31 2.60 5.31
N ALA A 28 -8.03 2.83 5.10
CA ALA A 28 -7.04 2.81 6.17
C ALA A 28 -7.32 3.86 7.25
N PHE A 29 -7.73 5.08 6.88
CA PHE A 29 -8.11 6.10 7.86
C PHE A 29 -9.46 5.81 8.52
N GLU A 30 -10.44 5.29 7.78
CA GLU A 30 -11.75 4.92 8.35
C GLU A 30 -11.65 3.78 9.35
N LEU A 31 -10.76 2.81 9.09
CA LEU A 31 -10.57 1.65 9.95
C LEU A 31 -9.65 1.89 11.15
N ASP A 32 -8.82 2.94 11.16
CA ASP A 32 -7.85 3.20 12.24
C ASP A 32 -7.11 1.92 12.72
N PRO A 33 -6.37 1.23 11.83
CA PRO A 33 -5.72 -0.05 12.16
C PRO A 33 -4.53 0.17 13.08
N ASN A 34 -4.15 -0.86 13.83
CA ASN A 34 -2.93 -0.85 14.63
C ASN A 34 -1.68 -1.27 13.83
N LEU A 35 -1.89 -1.92 12.68
CA LEU A 35 -0.84 -2.44 11.81
C LEU A 35 -1.36 -2.49 10.37
N ILE A 36 -0.48 -2.14 9.42
CA ILE A 36 -0.72 -2.34 7.99
C ILE A 36 0.27 -3.38 7.45
N VAL A 37 -0.24 -4.33 6.68
CA VAL A 37 0.58 -5.33 5.97
C VAL A 37 0.33 -5.19 4.48
N ILE A 38 1.40 -5.04 3.70
CA ILE A 38 1.36 -5.06 2.24
C ILE A 38 2.22 -6.23 1.76
N SER A 39 1.57 -7.27 1.25
CA SER A 39 2.24 -8.50 0.84
C SER A 39 2.41 -8.57 -0.68
N GLY A 40 3.66 -8.57 -1.14
CA GLY A 40 4.00 -8.84 -2.54
C GLY A 40 3.68 -7.71 -3.52
N ASP A 41 4.24 -7.84 -4.73
CA ASP A 41 3.88 -7.11 -5.95
C ASP A 41 3.64 -5.61 -5.77
N LEU A 42 4.59 -4.92 -5.14
CA LEU A 42 4.55 -3.47 -4.94
C LEU A 42 4.54 -2.70 -6.26
N THR A 43 5.19 -3.26 -7.28
CA THR A 43 5.42 -2.61 -8.57
C THR A 43 5.02 -3.53 -9.70
N GLN A 44 4.70 -2.96 -10.86
CA GLN A 44 4.33 -3.73 -12.04
C GLN A 44 5.56 -4.37 -12.70
N ARG A 45 6.73 -3.70 -12.68
CA ARG A 45 7.93 -4.10 -13.42
C ARG A 45 9.24 -3.82 -12.68
N ALA A 46 9.21 -3.66 -11.35
CA ALA A 46 10.38 -3.45 -10.51
C ALA A 46 11.26 -2.24 -10.91
N LYS A 47 10.65 -1.18 -11.46
CA LYS A 47 11.41 0.03 -11.82
C LYS A 47 11.58 0.95 -10.62
N VAL A 48 12.71 1.66 -10.57
CA VAL A 48 13.02 2.62 -9.49
C VAL A 48 11.87 3.61 -9.26
N HIS A 49 11.31 4.19 -10.34
CA HIS A 49 10.19 5.13 -10.22
C HIS A 49 8.88 4.47 -9.76
N GLU A 50 8.68 3.18 -10.05
CA GLU A 50 7.52 2.42 -9.56
C GLU A 50 7.64 2.18 -8.06
N PHE A 51 8.83 1.83 -7.56
CA PHE A 51 9.10 1.74 -6.12
C PHE A 51 8.96 3.08 -5.41
N GLN A 52 9.44 4.18 -6.00
CA GLN A 52 9.25 5.53 -5.46
C GLN A 52 7.76 5.90 -5.38
N ALA A 53 6.95 5.51 -6.38
CA ALA A 53 5.51 5.73 -6.35
C ALA A 53 4.81 4.88 -5.29
N ALA A 54 5.22 3.61 -5.13
CA ALA A 54 4.73 2.74 -4.07
C ALA A 54 5.06 3.32 -2.68
N TRP A 55 6.30 3.78 -2.49
CA TRP A 55 6.73 4.42 -1.25
C TRP A 55 5.89 5.65 -0.91
N LYS A 56 5.64 6.55 -1.89
CA LYS A 56 4.77 7.72 -1.69
C LYS A 56 3.35 7.33 -1.27
N LEU A 57 2.78 6.26 -1.84
CA LEU A 57 1.47 5.77 -1.40
C LEU A 57 1.50 5.31 0.05
N LEU A 58 2.55 4.59 0.47
CA LEU A 58 2.70 4.12 1.85
C LEU A 58 2.89 5.28 2.83
N GLU A 59 3.60 6.34 2.44
CA GLU A 59 3.74 7.57 3.25
C GLU A 59 2.40 8.29 3.49
N GLU A 60 1.43 8.12 2.58
CA GLU A 60 0.10 8.72 2.70
C GLU A 60 -0.88 7.94 3.60
N LEU A 61 -0.50 6.75 4.08
CA LEU A 61 -1.30 5.91 4.98
C LEU A 61 -1.22 6.40 6.45
N PRO A 62 -2.10 5.92 7.34
CA PRO A 62 -1.98 6.15 8.78
C PRO A 62 -0.58 5.78 9.29
N GLN A 63 -0.04 6.61 10.20
CA GLN A 63 1.30 6.45 10.76
C GLN A 63 1.31 5.37 11.86
N VAL A 64 1.15 4.13 11.42
CA VAL A 64 1.24 2.91 12.24
C VAL A 64 2.31 1.99 11.64
N PRO A 65 2.78 0.97 12.36
CA PRO A 65 3.77 0.06 11.79
C PRO A 65 3.27 -0.54 10.47
N ILE A 66 4.14 -0.52 9.47
CA ILE A 66 3.89 -1.09 8.14
C ILE A 66 4.87 -2.23 7.92
N VAL A 67 4.36 -3.42 7.65
CA VAL A 67 5.16 -4.57 7.23
C VAL A 67 4.96 -4.75 5.74
N VAL A 68 6.06 -4.79 5.00
CA VAL A 68 6.05 -4.96 3.55
C VAL A 68 6.91 -6.16 3.19
N THR A 69 6.39 -7.04 2.33
CA THR A 69 7.17 -8.15 1.76
C THR A 69 7.30 -7.97 0.25
N PRO A 70 8.46 -8.28 -0.35
CA PRO A 70 8.56 -8.40 -1.80
C PRO A 70 7.71 -9.57 -2.31
N GLY A 71 7.33 -9.50 -3.58
CA GLY A 71 6.72 -10.60 -4.35
C GLY A 71 7.76 -11.34 -5.17
#